data_AF-R9JFK1-F1
#
_entry.id   AF-R9JFK1-F1
#
_cell.length_a   1.000
_cell.length_b   1.000
_cell.length_c   1.000
_cell.angle_alpha   90.00
_cell.angle_beta   90.00
_cell.angle_gamma   90.00
#
_symmetry.space_group_name_H-M   'P 1'
#
loop_
_entity.id
_entity.type
_entity.pdbx_description
1 polymer ?
#
loop_
_entity_poly.entity_id
_entity_poly.type
_entity_poly.pdbx_seq_one_letter_code
_entity_poly.pdbx_strand_id
1 'polypeptide(L)'
;MVLKDYLDTSKLQDLQNSFSEAAGLEAVVVGADGKRLTEGPRFRNEEADSVDIMVNGEKLGAVVIAQASDKKARDAAQLLSTMISQTAALEYMNSINSGRYSSIKEDIKKSGQLVQTINEKTGHLKGIAKKQTILSLNATIEAARSGEAGVGFAVVAKSMQDLSNQSAGIYTDIETSVEEITNLINSIIEAFE
;
A
#
# COMPACT_ATOMS: atom_id res chain seq x y z
N MET A 1 16.48 2.72 -16.14
CA MET A 1 15.57 3.77 -15.62
C MET A 1 15.77 5.03 -16.47
N VAL A 2 14.72 5.71 -16.96
CA VAL A 2 14.89 6.91 -17.80
C VAL A 2 14.34 8.14 -17.07
N LEU A 3 15.00 9.29 -17.18
CA LEU A 3 14.60 10.51 -16.47
C LEU A 3 13.14 10.94 -16.77
N LYS A 4 12.65 10.68 -17.99
CA LYS A 4 11.27 10.97 -18.43
C LYS A 4 10.21 10.12 -17.72
N ASP A 5 10.59 9.00 -17.10
CA ASP A 5 9.65 8.14 -16.37
C ASP A 5 9.22 8.78 -15.03
N TYR A 6 9.97 9.78 -14.55
CA TYR A 6 9.74 10.42 -13.24
C TYR A 6 9.55 11.93 -13.33
N LEU A 7 10.09 12.56 -14.37
CA LEU A 7 9.99 14.00 -14.53
C LEU A 7 9.33 14.36 -15.85
N ASP A 8 8.26 15.14 -15.74
CA ASP A 8 7.62 15.79 -16.87
C ASP A 8 8.65 16.67 -17.61
N THR A 9 8.76 16.48 -18.92
CA THR A 9 9.69 17.24 -19.77
C THR A 9 9.43 18.74 -19.74
N SER A 10 8.18 19.18 -19.52
CA SER A 10 7.85 20.59 -19.35
C SER A 10 8.41 21.14 -18.03
N LYS A 11 8.25 20.40 -16.92
CA LYS A 11 8.83 20.81 -15.62
C LYS A 11 10.36 20.85 -15.66
N LEU A 12 10.97 19.88 -16.35
CA LEU A 12 12.42 19.88 -16.59
C LEU A 12 12.88 21.09 -17.39
N GLN A 13 12.12 21.47 -18.43
CA GLN A 13 12.39 22.67 -19.23
C GLN A 13 12.28 23.94 -18.38
N ASP A 14 11.25 24.06 -17.55
CA ASP A 14 11.05 25.22 -16.67
C ASP A 14 12.19 25.35 -15.64
N LEU A 15 12.63 24.22 -15.06
CA LEU A 15 13.75 24.19 -14.13
C LEU A 15 15.07 24.58 -14.80
N GLN A 16 15.33 24.07 -16.00
CA GLN A 16 16.51 24.45 -16.79
C GLN A 16 16.46 25.92 -17.19
N ASN A 17 15.32 26.43 -17.65
CA ASN A 17 15.15 27.85 -18.00
C ASN A 17 15.42 28.76 -16.80
N SER A 18 14.85 28.43 -15.64
CA SER A 18 15.05 29.18 -14.39
C SER A 18 16.52 29.17 -13.96
N PHE A 19 17.19 28.02 -14.11
CA PHE A 19 18.63 27.92 -13.87
C PHE A 19 19.43 28.81 -14.82
N SER A 20 19.13 28.74 -16.12
CA SER A 20 19.85 29.51 -17.13
C SER A 20 19.69 31.02 -16.93
N GLU A 21 18.50 31.47 -16.55
CA GLU A 21 18.24 32.85 -16.18
C GLU A 21 19.00 33.28 -14.91
N ALA A 22 18.95 32.47 -13.85
CA ALA A 22 19.55 32.82 -12.56
C ALA A 22 21.08 32.74 -12.57
N ALA A 23 21.65 31.73 -13.23
CA ALA A 23 23.09 31.51 -13.28
C ALA A 23 23.76 32.28 -14.44
N GLY A 24 23.00 32.74 -15.44
CA GLY A 24 23.52 33.33 -16.67
C GLY A 24 24.29 32.30 -17.53
N LEU A 25 23.93 31.01 -17.42
CA LEU A 25 24.62 29.90 -18.07
C LEU A 25 23.70 29.18 -19.04
N GLU A 26 24.23 28.84 -20.21
CA GLU A 26 23.51 28.00 -21.17
C GLU A 26 23.69 26.53 -20.80
N ALA A 27 22.59 25.88 -20.45
CA ALA A 27 22.57 24.47 -20.07
C ALA A 27 21.45 23.73 -20.80
N VAL A 28 21.67 22.44 -21.05
CA VAL A 28 20.63 21.51 -21.49
C VAL A 28 20.71 20.24 -20.68
N VAL A 29 19.56 19.68 -20.35
CA VAL A 29 19.43 18.35 -19.76
C VAL A 29 19.33 17.32 -20.88
N VAL A 30 20.17 16.29 -20.81
CA VAL A 30 20.14 15.12 -21.69
C VAL A 30 19.78 13.88 -20.90
N GLY A 31 19.14 12.91 -21.56
CA GLY A 31 18.88 11.59 -20.99
C GLY A 31 20.15 10.74 -20.96
N ALA A 32 20.08 9.58 -20.29
CA ALA A 32 21.15 8.60 -20.28
C ALA A 32 21.52 8.09 -21.69
N ASP A 33 20.59 8.17 -22.65
CA ASP A 33 20.80 7.86 -24.07
C ASP A 33 21.45 9.01 -24.87
N GLY A 34 21.81 10.10 -24.20
CA GLY A 34 22.40 11.30 -24.80
C GLY A 34 21.41 12.17 -25.57
N LYS A 35 20.12 11.80 -25.65
CA LYS A 35 19.11 12.64 -26.32
C LYS A 35 18.75 13.83 -25.44
N ARG A 36 18.57 14.99 -26.08
CA ARG A 36 18.11 16.20 -25.38
C ARG A 36 16.71 15.99 -24.82
N LEU A 37 16.53 16.39 -23.56
CA LEU A 37 15.25 16.40 -22.86
C LEU A 37 14.71 17.83 -22.72
N THR A 38 15.59 18.83 -22.84
CA THR A 38 15.30 20.26 -22.77
C THR A 38 16.07 20.99 -23.88
N GLU A 39 15.56 22.16 -24.26
CA GLU A 39 16.15 23.02 -25.28
C GLU A 39 16.74 24.27 -24.63
N GLY A 40 18.00 24.58 -24.99
CA GLY A 40 18.70 25.80 -24.59
C GLY A 40 18.84 26.72 -25.80
N PRO A 41 18.27 27.94 -25.79
CA PRO A 41 18.15 28.79 -26.99
C PRO A 41 19.50 29.18 -27.62
N ARG A 42 20.63 29.10 -26.90
CA ARG A 42 21.96 29.40 -27.45
C ARG A 42 22.98 28.27 -27.26
N PHE A 43 22.53 27.06 -26.92
CA PHE A 43 23.41 25.92 -26.66
C PHE A 43 24.01 25.32 -27.96
N ARG A 44 25.32 25.47 -28.17
CA ARG A 44 26.07 24.93 -29.32
C ARG A 44 27.09 23.86 -28.86
N ASN A 45 27.05 22.69 -29.50
CA ASN A 45 27.68 21.42 -29.09
C ASN A 45 29.23 21.36 -29.09
N GLU A 46 29.95 22.47 -29.25
CA GLU A 46 31.36 22.41 -29.68
C GLU A 46 32.39 22.27 -28.54
N GLU A 47 32.08 22.70 -27.31
CA GLU A 47 32.87 22.41 -26.08
C GLU A 47 31.94 22.39 -24.86
N ALA A 48 31.55 21.19 -24.44
CA ALA A 48 30.56 21.00 -23.39
C ALA A 48 31.08 20.07 -22.29
N ASP A 49 30.97 20.51 -21.05
CA ASP A 49 31.15 19.64 -19.88
C ASP A 49 29.79 19.19 -19.38
N SER A 50 29.77 18.07 -18.67
CA SER A 50 28.55 17.46 -18.20
C SER A 50 28.64 17.03 -16.76
N VAL A 51 27.55 17.26 -16.03
CA VAL A 51 27.36 16.79 -14.67
C VAL A 51 26.29 15.73 -14.68
N ASP A 52 26.64 14.53 -14.22
CA ASP A 52 25.74 13.38 -14.20
C ASP A 52 24.58 13.59 -13.23
N ILE A 53 23.39 13.24 -13.68
CA ILE A 53 22.17 13.18 -12.87
C ILE A 53 22.02 11.74 -12.40
N MET A 54 22.25 11.55 -11.10
CA MET A 54 22.23 10.24 -10.44
C MET A 54 21.01 10.12 -9.54
N VAL A 55 20.30 9.01 -9.61
CA VAL A 55 19.20 8.66 -8.68
C VAL A 55 19.42 7.23 -8.20
N ASN A 56 19.50 7.03 -6.88
CA ASN A 56 19.75 5.73 -6.26
C ASN A 56 20.96 4.95 -6.85
N GLY A 57 21.99 5.66 -7.29
CA GLY A 57 23.19 5.06 -7.89
C GLY A 57 23.10 4.75 -9.38
N GLU A 58 21.96 5.01 -10.04
CA GLU A 58 21.80 4.88 -11.50
C GLU A 58 21.88 6.26 -12.18
N LYS A 59 22.61 6.33 -13.30
CA LYS A 59 22.69 7.53 -14.14
C LYS A 59 21.44 7.65 -15.01
N LEU A 60 20.65 8.69 -14.80
CA LEU A 60 19.43 8.93 -15.58
C LEU A 60 19.60 9.94 -16.71
N GLY A 61 20.67 10.73 -16.64
CA GLY A 61 20.96 11.79 -17.60
C GLY A 61 22.18 12.60 -17.19
N ALA A 62 22.34 13.76 -17.83
CA ALA A 62 23.35 14.73 -17.44
C ALA A 62 22.84 16.15 -17.70
N VAL A 63 23.29 17.09 -16.86
CA VAL A 63 23.24 18.51 -17.16
C VAL A 63 24.47 18.84 -17.99
N VAL A 64 24.26 19.33 -19.19
CA VAL A 64 25.32 19.70 -20.12
C VAL A 64 25.38 21.22 -20.18
N ILE A 65 26.55 21.81 -19.96
CA ILE A 65 26.75 23.28 -20.00
C ILE A 65 27.72 23.68 -21.12
N ALA A 66 27.42 24.80 -21.79
CA ALA A 66 28.32 25.38 -22.75
C ALA A 66 29.38 26.21 -22.01
N GLN A 67 30.67 26.01 -22.32
CA GLN A 67 31.80 26.75 -21.74
C GLN A 67 32.05 26.53 -20.23
N ALA A 68 32.34 25.29 -19.85
CA ALA A 68 32.61 24.90 -18.45
C ALA A 68 34.04 25.17 -17.93
N SER A 69 34.78 26.09 -18.55
CA SER A 69 36.14 26.42 -18.08
C SER A 69 36.13 27.22 -16.78
N ASP A 70 35.01 27.86 -16.41
CA ASP A 70 34.83 28.54 -15.13
C ASP A 70 34.33 27.57 -14.04
N LYS A 71 35.03 27.56 -12.90
CA LYS A 71 34.63 26.81 -11.70
C LYS A 71 33.20 27.14 -11.26
N LYS A 72 32.79 28.41 -11.34
CA LYS A 72 31.44 28.85 -10.97
C LYS A 72 30.38 28.22 -11.85
N ALA A 73 30.66 28.05 -13.15
CA ALA A 73 29.74 27.41 -14.08
C ALA A 73 29.55 25.93 -13.75
N ARG A 74 30.63 25.23 -13.38
CA ARG A 74 30.58 23.84 -12.92
C ARG A 74 29.82 23.70 -11.60
N ASP A 75 30.09 24.55 -10.62
CA ASP A 75 29.39 24.52 -9.32
C ASP A 75 27.88 24.78 -9.51
N ALA A 76 27.51 25.71 -10.38
CA ALA A 76 26.11 25.97 -10.72
C ALA A 76 25.46 24.76 -11.43
N ALA A 77 26.13 24.14 -12.41
CA ALA A 77 25.64 22.93 -13.07
C ALA A 77 25.49 21.76 -12.09
N GLN A 78 26.38 21.67 -11.09
CA GLN A 78 26.28 20.68 -10.01
C GLN A 78 25.03 20.90 -9.16
N LEU A 79 24.68 22.15 -8.85
CA LEU A 79 23.44 22.48 -8.13
C LEU A 79 22.21 22.09 -8.97
N LEU A 80 22.18 22.42 -10.26
CA LEU A 80 21.07 22.02 -11.14
C LEU A 80 20.95 20.49 -11.22
N SER A 81 22.06 19.78 -11.40
CA SER A 81 22.05 18.31 -11.41
C SER A 81 21.51 17.75 -10.08
N THR A 82 21.95 18.31 -8.95
CA THR A 82 21.45 17.92 -7.62
C THR A 82 19.95 18.17 -7.47
N MET A 83 19.45 19.32 -7.92
CA MET A 83 18.01 19.62 -7.88
C MET A 83 17.20 18.65 -8.76
N ILE A 84 17.67 18.35 -9.97
CA ILE A 84 17.01 17.40 -10.87
C ILE A 84 17.03 16.00 -10.25
N SER A 85 18.18 15.55 -9.73
CA SER A 85 18.33 14.27 -9.03
C SER A 85 17.37 14.16 -7.84
N GLN A 86 17.26 15.19 -7.00
CA GLN A 86 16.35 15.20 -5.86
C GLN A 86 14.88 15.17 -6.31
N THR A 87 14.52 15.95 -7.33
CA THR A 87 13.13 16.00 -7.83
C THR A 87 12.75 14.65 -8.46
N ALA A 88 13.63 14.05 -9.26
CA ALA A 88 13.43 12.72 -9.83
C ALA A 88 13.27 11.65 -8.74
N ALA A 89 14.08 11.71 -7.66
CA ALA A 89 13.97 10.80 -6.53
C ALA A 89 12.63 10.95 -5.79
N LEU A 90 12.16 12.18 -5.59
CA LEU A 90 10.86 12.45 -4.96
C LEU A 90 9.69 11.94 -5.81
N GLU A 91 9.69 12.21 -7.11
CA GLU A 91 8.63 11.74 -8.02
C GLU A 91 8.65 10.21 -8.15
N TYR A 92 9.83 9.59 -8.17
CA TYR A 92 9.97 8.13 -8.07
C TYR A 92 9.33 7.59 -6.79
N MET A 93 9.66 8.15 -5.63
CA MET A 93 9.06 7.76 -4.35
C MET A 93 7.55 7.94 -4.35
N ASN A 94 7.04 9.05 -4.89
CA ASN A 94 5.61 9.31 -5.00
C ASN A 94 4.91 8.28 -5.88
N SER A 95 5.50 7.92 -7.03
CA SER A 95 4.93 6.91 -7.93
C SER A 95 4.83 5.53 -7.26
N ILE A 96 5.89 5.08 -6.59
CA ILE A 96 5.90 3.81 -5.85
C ILE A 96 4.90 3.84 -4.72
N ASN A 97 4.91 4.91 -3.93
CA ASN A 97 4.00 5.06 -2.82
C ASN A 97 2.56 5.03 -3.31
N SER A 98 2.22 5.73 -4.40
CA SER A 98 0.87 5.74 -4.97
C SER A 98 0.35 4.35 -5.33
N GLY A 99 1.18 3.50 -5.95
CA GLY A 99 0.82 2.12 -6.27
C GLY A 99 0.70 1.23 -5.03
N ARG A 100 1.56 1.44 -4.02
CA ARG A 100 1.46 0.75 -2.72
C ARG A 100 0.18 1.16 -1.98
N TYR A 101 -0.17 2.45 -2.00
CA TYR A 101 -1.39 2.98 -1.42
C TYR A 101 -2.63 2.33 -2.05
N SER A 102 -2.69 2.21 -3.38
CA SER A 102 -3.83 1.57 -4.04
C SER A 102 -3.95 0.09 -3.68
N SER A 103 -2.83 -0.65 -3.63
CA SER A 103 -2.82 -2.06 -3.25
C SER A 103 -3.28 -2.25 -1.80
N ILE A 104 -2.77 -1.46 -0.87
CA ILE A 104 -3.15 -1.53 0.55
C ILE A 104 -4.65 -1.23 0.71
N LYS A 105 -5.18 -0.22 0.02
CA LYS A 105 -6.61 0.11 0.04
C LYS A 105 -7.48 -1.05 -0.45
N GLU A 106 -7.04 -1.78 -1.48
CA GLU A 106 -7.75 -2.95 -1.98
C GLU A 106 -7.71 -4.11 -0.97
N ASP A 107 -6.56 -4.37 -0.35
CA ASP A 107 -6.39 -5.44 0.64
C ASP A 107 -7.20 -5.18 1.92
N ILE A 108 -7.28 -3.92 2.37
CA ILE A 108 -8.14 -3.52 3.49
C ILE A 108 -9.62 -3.78 3.15
N LYS A 109 -10.05 -3.40 1.95
CA LYS A 109 -11.43 -3.63 1.50
C LYS A 109 -11.76 -5.13 1.47
N LYS A 110 -10.85 -5.96 0.93
CA LYS A 110 -11.00 -7.42 0.93
C LYS A 110 -11.04 -7.98 2.36
N SER A 111 -10.20 -7.48 3.26
CA SER A 111 -10.19 -7.87 4.67
C SER A 111 -11.52 -7.57 5.36
N GLY A 112 -12.11 -6.40 5.11
CA GLY A 112 -13.45 -6.05 5.61
C GLY A 112 -14.55 -6.99 5.11
N GLN A 113 -14.50 -7.40 3.84
CA GLN A 113 -15.44 -8.38 3.28
C GLN A 113 -15.29 -9.78 3.91
N LEU A 114 -14.06 -10.22 4.17
CA LEU A 114 -13.79 -11.49 4.84
C LEU A 114 -14.29 -11.48 6.29
N VAL A 115 -14.05 -10.38 7.00
CA VAL A 115 -14.56 -10.13 8.36
C VAL A 115 -16.08 -10.22 8.41
N GLN A 116 -16.78 -9.58 7.48
CA GLN A 116 -18.24 -9.69 7.36
C GLN A 116 -18.69 -11.14 7.14
N THR A 117 -18.00 -11.86 6.24
CA THR A 117 -18.29 -13.27 5.95
C THR A 117 -18.09 -14.16 7.19
N ILE A 118 -17.06 -13.90 8.00
CA ILE A 118 -16.82 -14.62 9.25
C ILE A 118 -17.97 -14.35 10.23
N ASN A 119 -18.37 -13.09 10.42
CA ASN A 119 -19.49 -12.73 11.30
C ASN A 119 -20.79 -13.43 10.90
N GLU A 120 -21.14 -13.43 9.61
CA GLU A 120 -22.34 -14.11 9.10
C GLU A 120 -22.30 -15.62 9.40
N LYS A 121 -21.17 -16.28 9.13
CA LYS A 121 -20.98 -17.72 9.39
C LYS A 121 -21.03 -18.04 10.88
N THR A 122 -20.40 -17.22 11.73
CA THR A 122 -20.43 -17.40 13.19
C THR A 122 -21.84 -17.24 13.74
N GLY A 123 -22.61 -16.27 13.24
CA GLY A 123 -24.02 -16.11 13.58
C GLY A 123 -24.87 -17.35 13.20
N HIS A 124 -24.61 -17.94 12.03
CA HIS A 124 -25.26 -19.20 11.63
C HIS A 124 -24.90 -20.36 12.57
N LEU A 125 -23.62 -20.49 12.94
CA LEU A 125 -23.15 -21.51 13.88
C LEU A 125 -23.79 -21.37 15.27
N LYS A 126 -23.95 -20.14 15.76
CA LYS A 126 -24.68 -19.83 17.01
C LYS A 126 -26.14 -20.27 16.94
N GLY A 127 -26.79 -20.04 15.79
CA GLY A 127 -28.13 -20.54 15.51
C GLY A 127 -28.22 -22.07 15.51
N ILE A 128 -27.20 -22.76 14.97
CA ILE A 128 -27.10 -24.22 14.99
C ILE A 128 -26.93 -24.74 16.42
N ALA A 129 -26.01 -24.17 17.21
CA ALA A 129 -25.81 -24.55 18.60
C ALA A 129 -27.10 -24.42 19.43
N LYS A 130 -27.86 -23.33 19.24
CA LYS A 130 -29.15 -23.15 19.91
C LYS A 130 -30.15 -24.25 19.54
N LYS A 131 -30.22 -24.66 18.27
CA LYS A 131 -31.08 -25.77 17.82
C LYS A 131 -30.63 -27.10 18.42
N GLN A 132 -29.32 -27.35 18.52
CA GLN A 132 -28.77 -28.54 19.16
C GLN A 132 -29.10 -28.60 20.66
N THR A 133 -29.05 -27.46 21.36
CA THR A 133 -29.49 -27.36 22.77
C THR A 133 -30.96 -27.71 22.94
N ILE A 134 -31.84 -27.29 22.02
CA ILE A 134 -33.26 -27.66 22.05
C ILE A 134 -33.46 -29.15 21.76
N LEU A 135 -32.75 -29.68 20.75
CA LEU A 135 -32.85 -31.08 20.37
C LEU A 135 -32.38 -32.02 21.49
N SER A 136 -31.26 -31.68 22.13
CA SER A 136 -30.72 -32.41 23.28
C SER A 136 -31.67 -32.36 24.47
N LEU A 137 -32.29 -31.21 24.75
CA LEU A 137 -33.32 -31.10 25.79
C LEU A 137 -34.52 -32.02 25.51
N ASN A 138 -35.02 -32.04 24.28
CA ASN A 138 -36.12 -32.93 23.88
C ASN A 138 -35.72 -34.40 24.05
N ALA A 139 -34.50 -34.76 23.69
CA ALA A 139 -33.97 -36.11 23.90
C ALA A 139 -33.85 -36.47 25.39
N THR A 140 -33.44 -35.54 26.25
CA THR A 140 -33.43 -35.74 27.70
C THR A 140 -34.83 -35.98 28.26
N ILE A 141 -35.85 -35.26 27.78
CA ILE A 141 -37.25 -35.44 28.18
C ILE A 141 -37.75 -36.84 27.78
N GLU A 142 -37.51 -37.26 26.54
CA GLU A 142 -37.97 -38.57 26.06
C GLU A 142 -37.22 -39.73 26.73
N ALA A 143 -35.94 -39.54 27.03
CA ALA A 143 -35.16 -40.47 27.82
C ALA A 143 -35.74 -40.64 29.23
N ALA A 144 -36.10 -39.54 29.90
CA ALA A 144 -36.75 -39.60 31.21
C ALA A 144 -38.13 -40.30 31.14
N ARG A 145 -38.89 -40.07 30.07
CA ARG A 145 -40.18 -40.72 29.84
C ARG A 145 -40.06 -42.23 29.64
N SER A 146 -38.94 -42.69 29.07
CA SER A 146 -38.65 -44.11 28.85
C SER A 146 -38.19 -44.86 30.11
N GLY A 147 -38.10 -44.18 31.27
CA GLY A 147 -37.72 -44.78 32.54
C GLY A 147 -36.33 -45.42 32.50
N GLU A 148 -36.20 -46.64 33.03
CA GLU A 148 -34.91 -47.35 33.10
C GLU A 148 -34.28 -47.60 31.72
N ALA A 149 -35.10 -47.81 30.68
CA ALA A 149 -34.61 -48.02 29.31
C ALA A 149 -33.97 -46.77 28.69
N GLY A 150 -34.27 -45.57 29.23
CA GLY A 150 -33.79 -44.29 28.72
C GLY A 150 -32.50 -43.78 29.38
N VAL A 151 -31.99 -44.43 30.42
CA VAL A 151 -30.87 -43.91 31.24
C VAL A 151 -29.63 -43.63 30.40
N GLY A 152 -29.25 -44.53 29.49
CA GLY A 152 -28.11 -44.32 28.60
C GLY A 152 -28.30 -43.15 27.62
N PHE A 153 -29.53 -42.98 27.10
CA PHE A 153 -29.88 -41.87 26.21
C PHE A 153 -29.86 -40.52 26.94
N ALA A 154 -30.27 -40.49 28.21
CA ALA A 154 -30.22 -39.28 29.03
C ALA A 154 -28.78 -38.75 29.18
N VAL A 155 -27.81 -39.64 29.39
CA VAL A 155 -26.38 -39.26 29.49
C VAL A 155 -25.87 -38.67 28.18
N VAL A 156 -26.16 -39.30 27.04
CA VAL A 156 -25.74 -38.80 25.72
C VAL A 156 -26.38 -37.45 25.42
N ALA A 157 -27.68 -37.31 25.69
CA ALA A 157 -28.40 -36.05 25.49
C ALA A 157 -27.80 -34.92 26.33
N LYS A 158 -27.44 -35.21 27.60
CA LYS A 158 -26.81 -34.21 28.47
C LYS A 158 -25.44 -33.78 27.95
N SER A 159 -24.59 -34.72 27.53
CA SER A 159 -23.29 -34.41 26.93
C SER A 159 -23.42 -33.58 25.65
N MET A 160 -24.42 -33.85 24.80
CA MET A 160 -24.71 -33.03 23.62
C MET A 160 -25.13 -31.60 23.98
N GLN A 161 -25.93 -31.44 25.03
CA GLN A 161 -26.33 -30.12 25.52
C GLN A 161 -25.11 -29.32 25.99
N ASP A 162 -24.23 -29.96 26.76
CA ASP A 162 -23.04 -29.31 27.30
C ASP A 162 -22.06 -28.92 26.18
N LEU A 163 -21.88 -29.78 25.16
CA LEU A 163 -21.07 -29.48 23.97
C LEU A 163 -21.66 -28.32 23.15
N SER A 164 -22.98 -28.26 23.00
CA SER A 164 -23.68 -27.18 22.29
C SER A 164 -23.48 -25.83 23.00
N ASN A 165 -23.54 -25.82 24.33
CA ASN A 165 -23.32 -24.62 25.14
C ASN A 165 -21.86 -24.16 25.07
N GLN A 166 -20.89 -25.08 25.13
CA GLN A 166 -19.47 -24.75 24.94
C GLN A 166 -19.21 -24.16 23.55
N SER A 167 -19.81 -24.75 22.51
CA SER A 167 -19.69 -24.24 21.14
C SER A 167 -20.26 -22.82 21.01
N ALA A 168 -21.41 -22.54 21.63
CA ALA A 168 -22.00 -21.20 21.65
C ALA A 168 -21.11 -20.16 22.35
N GLY A 169 -20.39 -20.56 23.39
CA GLY A 169 -19.36 -19.73 24.03
C GLY A 169 -18.24 -19.36 23.06
N ILE A 170 -17.64 -20.37 22.42
CA ILE A 170 -16.58 -20.17 21.42
C ILE A 170 -17.03 -19.25 20.28
N TYR A 171 -18.26 -19.40 19.80
CA TYR A 171 -18.80 -18.51 18.75
C TYR A 171 -18.91 -17.05 19.22
N THR A 172 -19.21 -16.81 20.50
CA THR A 172 -19.26 -15.46 21.07
C THR A 172 -17.85 -14.85 21.19
N ASP A 173 -16.85 -15.67 21.52
CA ASP A 173 -15.45 -15.24 21.55
C ASP A 173 -14.94 -14.87 20.15
N ILE A 174 -15.36 -15.63 19.12
CA ILE A 174 -15.09 -15.30 17.71
C ILE A 174 -15.76 -13.97 17.32
N GLU A 175 -17.05 -13.76 17.65
CA GLU A 175 -17.75 -12.49 17.39
C GLU A 175 -16.99 -11.30 17.98
N THR A 176 -16.53 -11.43 19.23
CA THR A 176 -15.73 -10.40 19.92
C THR A 176 -14.41 -10.12 19.20
N SER A 177 -13.68 -11.17 18.82
CA SER A 177 -12.41 -11.04 18.08
C SER A 177 -12.61 -10.36 16.72
N VAL A 178 -13.71 -10.67 16.04
CA VAL A 178 -14.04 -10.08 14.73
C VAL A 178 -14.44 -8.61 14.87
N GLU A 179 -15.10 -8.23 15.95
CA GLU A 179 -15.40 -6.83 16.27
C GLU A 179 -14.12 -6.02 16.49
N GLU A 180 -13.14 -6.55 17.23
CA GLU A 180 -11.82 -5.92 17.39
C GLU A 180 -11.10 -5.72 16.05
N ILE A 181 -11.10 -6.75 15.18
CA ILE A 181 -10.51 -6.65 13.84
C ILE A 181 -11.24 -5.60 12.99
N THR A 182 -12.57 -5.51 13.11
CA THR A 182 -13.37 -4.51 12.39
C THR A 182 -12.96 -3.09 12.81
N ASN A 183 -12.79 -2.86 14.11
CA ASN A 183 -12.34 -1.57 14.64
C ASN A 183 -10.93 -1.21 14.16
N LEU A 184 -10.01 -2.18 14.11
CA LEU A 184 -8.68 -1.98 13.55
C LEU A 184 -8.73 -1.61 12.06
N ILE A 185 -9.56 -2.30 11.27
CA ILE A 185 -9.75 -1.99 9.85
C ILE A 185 -10.29 -0.56 9.67
N ASN A 186 -11.28 -0.15 10.45
CA ASN A 186 -11.83 1.20 10.38
C ASN A 186 -10.77 2.27 10.74
N SER A 187 -9.98 2.02 11.80
CA SER A 187 -8.88 2.91 12.19
C SER A 187 -7.83 3.04 11.08
N ILE A 188 -7.55 1.96 10.36
CA ILE A 188 -6.63 1.97 9.23
C ILE A 188 -7.22 2.80 8.08
N ILE A 189 -8.53 2.64 7.76
CA ILE A 189 -9.19 3.43 6.71
C ILE A 189 -9.12 4.93 7.02
N GLU A 190 -9.39 5.33 8.26
CA GLU A 190 -9.27 6.73 8.71
C GLU A 190 -7.86 7.28 8.56
N ALA A 191 -6.82 6.45 8.72
CA ALA A 191 -5.43 6.88 8.53
C ALA A 191 -5.06 7.09 7.04
N PHE A 192 -5.88 6.61 6.10
CA PHE A 192 -5.71 6.80 4.66
C PHE A 192 -6.60 7.92 4.07
N GLU A 193 -7.52 8.48 4.85
CA GLU A 193 -8.33 9.67 4.50
C GLU A 193 -7.67 10.97 4.96
#